data_AF-A0A2I0IWQ8-F1
#
_entry.id   AF-A0A2I0IWQ8-F1
#
_cell.length_a   1.000
_cell.length_b   1.000
_cell.length_c   1.000
_cell.angle_alpha   90.00
_cell.angle_beta   90.00
_cell.angle_gamma   90.00
#
_symmetry.space_group_name_H-M   'P 1'
#
loop_
_entity.id
_entity.type
_entity.pdbx_description
1 polymer ?
#
loop_
_entity_poly.entity_id
_entity_poly.type
_entity_poly.pdbx_seq_one_letter_code
_entity_poly.pdbx_strand_id
1 'polypeptide(L)'
;WQVISPVEVVGYVTVVNELLAVQDKSYDRPTILVAKSVKGEEEIPDGTVAVVTPDMPDVLSHVSVRARNSKVCFATCFDPNILDDLQRNEGKLLRLKPSSAGVQYSEVKEGELESASSVQAKEDGVSSLSLVKKQFSGRYAISSDEFTNDLVGAKSRNISYLKRKVPSWIGIPTSVAIPFGAFEEVLSDSINKVIAGKLQSLKRRLGKGDFSALKEIRTTVLELQAPKQL
;
A
#
# COMPACT_ATOMS: atom_id res chain seq x y z
N TRP A 1 21.04 -14.92 0.12
CA TRP A 1 19.70 -14.40 0.48
C TRP A 1 19.84 -13.13 1.29
N GLN A 2 18.89 -12.22 1.17
CA GLN A 2 18.62 -11.16 2.15
C GLN A 2 17.13 -11.17 2.44
N VAL A 3 16.75 -11.46 3.69
CA VAL A 3 15.33 -11.57 4.07
C VAL A 3 14.88 -10.22 4.61
N ILE A 4 13.91 -9.60 3.93
CA ILE A 4 13.35 -8.29 4.26
C ILE A 4 12.16 -8.45 5.20
N SER A 5 11.30 -9.43 4.94
CA SER A 5 10.11 -9.76 5.73
C SER A 5 10.09 -11.28 5.98
N PRO A 6 10.44 -11.76 7.19
CA PRO A 6 10.60 -13.17 7.49
C PRO A 6 9.27 -13.81 7.91
N VAL A 7 8.35 -13.98 6.97
CA VAL A 7 7.08 -14.68 7.20
C VAL A 7 7.11 -16.04 6.50
N GLU A 8 6.73 -17.11 7.22
CA GLU A 8 6.53 -18.43 6.60
C GLU A 8 5.20 -18.44 5.84
N VAL A 9 5.22 -18.85 4.57
CA VAL A 9 4.05 -18.80 3.69
C VAL A 9 4.00 -20.01 2.76
N VAL A 10 2.80 -20.32 2.26
CA VAL A 10 2.56 -21.35 1.24
C VAL A 10 1.77 -20.69 0.11
N GLY A 11 2.19 -20.90 -1.14
CA GLY A 11 1.50 -20.30 -2.29
C GLY A 11 1.96 -20.84 -3.64
N TYR A 12 1.20 -20.51 -4.67
CA TYR A 12 1.47 -20.90 -6.04
C TYR A 12 2.51 -19.98 -6.66
N VAL A 13 3.54 -20.55 -7.27
CA VAL A 13 4.60 -19.77 -7.92
C VAL A 13 4.07 -19.13 -9.20
N THR A 14 4.34 -17.85 -9.37
CA THR A 14 4.08 -17.09 -10.61
C THR A 14 5.32 -16.26 -10.93
N VAL A 15 5.84 -16.41 -12.15
CA VAL A 15 7.04 -15.70 -12.58
C VAL A 15 6.65 -14.43 -13.29
N VAL A 16 7.26 -13.30 -12.91
CA VAL A 16 7.00 -12.00 -13.52
C VAL A 16 8.31 -11.32 -13.86
N ASN A 17 8.33 -10.54 -14.95
CA ASN A 17 9.54 -9.80 -15.32
C ASN A 17 9.79 -8.64 -14.35
N GLU A 18 8.79 -7.78 -14.17
CA GLU A 18 8.86 -6.63 -13.26
C GLU A 18 7.67 -6.66 -12.31
N LEU A 19 7.90 -6.36 -11.04
CA LEU A 19 6.81 -6.22 -10.06
C LEU A 19 5.83 -5.10 -10.47
N LEU A 20 6.36 -4.03 -11.07
CA LEU A 20 5.59 -2.91 -11.59
C LEU A 20 4.51 -3.35 -12.61
N ALA A 21 4.77 -4.39 -13.40
CA ALA A 21 3.84 -4.86 -14.43
C ALA A 21 2.62 -5.60 -13.85
N VAL A 22 2.67 -5.96 -12.58
CA VAL A 22 1.60 -6.72 -11.90
C VAL A 22 1.01 -6.00 -10.70
N GLN A 23 1.52 -4.83 -10.31
CA GLN A 23 1.08 -4.07 -9.13
C GLN A 23 -0.44 -3.77 -9.09
N ASP A 24 -1.08 -3.65 -10.26
CA ASP A 24 -2.53 -3.36 -10.38
C ASP A 24 -3.38 -4.65 -10.52
N LYS A 25 -2.79 -5.84 -10.37
CA LYS A 25 -3.51 -7.12 -10.42
C LYS A 25 -3.97 -7.54 -9.02
N SER A 26 -4.96 -8.44 -9.00
CA SER A 26 -5.35 -9.19 -7.82
C SER A 26 -5.28 -10.67 -8.14
N TYR A 27 -4.78 -11.47 -7.19
CA TYR A 27 -4.65 -12.92 -7.31
C TYR A 27 -5.68 -13.60 -6.42
N ASP A 28 -6.52 -14.45 -7.00
CA ASP A 28 -7.59 -15.15 -6.28
C ASP A 28 -7.09 -16.30 -5.38
N ARG A 29 -5.81 -16.67 -5.53
CA ARG A 29 -5.14 -17.72 -4.75
C ARG A 29 -3.85 -17.17 -4.15
N PRO A 30 -3.38 -17.74 -3.03
CA PRO A 30 -2.09 -17.36 -2.44
C PRO A 30 -0.96 -17.49 -3.47
N THR A 31 -0.34 -16.38 -3.86
CA THR A 31 0.66 -16.36 -4.94
C THR A 31 2.03 -15.96 -4.44
N ILE A 32 3.04 -16.73 -4.83
CA ILE A 32 4.47 -16.43 -4.66
C ILE A 32 4.95 -15.80 -5.97
N LEU A 33 5.30 -14.52 -5.93
CA LEU A 33 5.85 -13.81 -7.08
C LEU A 33 7.36 -13.97 -7.13
N VAL A 34 7.86 -14.58 -8.20
CA VAL A 34 9.29 -14.57 -8.54
C VAL A 34 9.50 -13.46 -9.57
N ALA A 35 9.88 -12.27 -9.09
CA ALA A 35 10.02 -11.07 -9.88
C ALA A 35 11.48 -10.85 -10.28
N LYS A 36 11.78 -10.78 -11.58
CA LYS A 36 13.15 -10.56 -12.06
C LYS A 36 13.68 -9.17 -11.72
N SER A 37 12.81 -8.17 -11.63
CA SER A 37 13.20 -6.83 -11.20
C SER A 37 12.19 -6.17 -10.24
N VAL A 38 12.74 -5.47 -9.23
CA VAL A 38 12.02 -4.71 -8.20
C VAL A 38 12.82 -3.43 -7.90
N LYS A 39 12.21 -2.26 -8.12
CA LYS A 39 12.87 -0.95 -7.95
C LYS A 39 12.72 -0.36 -6.55
N GLY A 40 11.70 -0.78 -5.79
CA GLY A 40 11.48 -0.37 -4.40
C GLY A 40 10.23 0.48 -4.18
N GLU A 41 9.70 1.11 -5.23
CA GLU A 41 8.55 2.03 -5.16
C GLU A 41 7.22 1.40 -5.54
N GLU A 42 7.25 0.14 -6.00
CA GLU A 42 6.05 -0.60 -6.44
C GLU A 42 5.13 -0.97 -5.28
N GLU A 43 3.86 -1.23 -5.61
CA GLU A 43 2.89 -1.82 -4.69
C GLU A 43 2.88 -3.36 -4.84
N ILE A 44 2.67 -4.07 -3.74
CA ILE A 44 2.51 -5.53 -3.76
C ILE A 44 1.06 -5.85 -4.15
N PRO A 45 0.82 -6.64 -5.20
CA PRO A 45 -0.53 -6.99 -5.65
C PRO A 45 -1.30 -7.78 -4.58
N ASP A 46 -2.62 -7.57 -4.51
CA ASP A 46 -3.49 -8.31 -3.60
C ASP A 46 -3.45 -9.82 -3.90
N GLY A 47 -3.48 -10.65 -2.85
CA GLY A 47 -3.34 -12.11 -2.95
C GLY A 47 -1.89 -12.63 -3.02
N THR A 48 -0.91 -11.73 -3.13
CA THR A 48 0.51 -12.08 -3.04
C THR A 48 0.90 -12.41 -1.60
N VAL A 49 1.41 -13.62 -1.37
CA VAL A 49 1.93 -14.05 -0.05
C VAL A 49 3.45 -14.00 0.04
N ALA A 50 4.15 -14.01 -1.10
CA ALA A 50 5.58 -13.79 -1.13
C ALA A 50 6.04 -13.04 -2.37
N VAL A 51 7.14 -12.30 -2.23
CA VAL A 51 7.94 -11.76 -3.33
C VAL A 51 9.37 -12.27 -3.18
N VAL A 52 9.92 -12.83 -4.25
CA VAL A 52 11.32 -13.25 -4.36
C VAL A 52 11.92 -12.58 -5.58
N THR A 53 13.07 -11.93 -5.42
CA THR A 53 13.70 -11.17 -6.50
C THR A 53 15.22 -11.26 -6.42
N PRO A 54 15.97 -11.18 -7.54
CA PRO A 54 17.42 -11.03 -7.49
C PRO A 54 17.85 -9.60 -7.16
N ASP A 55 16.97 -8.62 -7.33
CA ASP A 55 17.27 -7.22 -7.03
C ASP A 55 17.36 -6.98 -5.52
N MET A 56 18.18 -6.00 -5.13
CA MET A 56 18.37 -5.60 -3.74
C MET A 56 17.68 -4.25 -3.49
N PRO A 57 16.35 -4.21 -3.33
CA PRO A 57 15.66 -2.98 -2.94
C PRO A 57 16.09 -2.59 -1.54
N ASP A 58 16.07 -1.28 -1.26
CA ASP A 58 16.41 -0.77 0.07
C ASP A 58 15.47 -1.37 1.12
N VAL A 59 15.99 -1.80 2.27
CA VAL A 59 15.18 -2.43 3.33
C VAL A 59 14.12 -1.49 3.93
N LEU A 60 14.21 -0.18 3.69
CA LEU A 60 13.25 0.85 4.07
C LEU A 60 12.46 1.40 2.87
N SER A 61 12.67 0.85 1.68
CA SER A 61 11.88 1.18 0.49
C SER A 61 10.39 0.93 0.72
N HIS A 62 9.56 1.58 -0.09
CA HIS A 62 8.10 1.49 0.01
C HIS A 62 7.65 0.02 -0.01
N VAL A 63 8.07 -0.76 -1.00
CA VAL A 63 7.74 -2.19 -1.14
C VAL A 63 8.19 -3.01 0.07
N SER A 64 9.35 -2.71 0.65
CA SER A 64 9.90 -3.44 1.80
C SER A 64 9.08 -3.21 3.07
N VAL A 65 8.68 -1.96 3.31
CA VAL A 65 7.82 -1.60 4.45
C VAL A 65 6.42 -2.18 4.25
N ARG A 66 5.88 -2.15 3.03
CA ARG A 66 4.60 -2.78 2.68
C ARG A 66 4.61 -4.27 2.95
N ALA A 67 5.65 -4.98 2.50
CA ALA A 67 5.79 -6.42 2.73
C ALA A 67 5.73 -6.76 4.23
N ARG A 68 6.43 -6.00 5.08
CA ARG A 68 6.43 -6.21 6.53
C ARG A 68 5.08 -5.93 7.17
N ASN A 69 4.45 -4.82 6.79
CA ASN A 69 3.17 -4.40 7.37
C ASN A 69 2.05 -5.37 6.98
N SER A 70 2.06 -5.84 5.73
CA SER A 70 1.06 -6.76 5.19
C SER A 70 1.39 -8.24 5.42
N LYS A 71 2.46 -8.55 6.17
CA LYS A 71 2.90 -9.93 6.47
C LYS A 71 3.17 -10.79 5.23
N VAL A 72 3.64 -10.16 4.15
CA VAL A 72 4.10 -10.83 2.94
C VAL A 72 5.56 -11.23 3.12
N CYS A 73 5.93 -12.47 2.79
CA CYS A 73 7.32 -12.89 2.78
C CYS A 73 8.07 -12.14 1.70
N PHE A 74 9.18 -11.48 2.02
CA PHE A 74 9.96 -10.77 1.02
C PHE A 74 11.44 -11.04 1.21
N ALA A 75 12.08 -11.56 0.17
CA ALA A 75 13.49 -11.90 0.20
C ALA A 75 14.18 -11.70 -1.15
N THR A 76 15.41 -11.21 -1.08
CA THR A 76 16.33 -11.15 -2.23
C THR A 76 17.12 -12.46 -2.34
N CYS A 77 17.11 -13.09 -3.51
CA CYS A 77 17.90 -14.28 -3.84
C CYS A 77 19.08 -13.92 -4.73
N PHE A 78 20.30 -13.96 -4.19
CA PHE A 78 21.52 -13.66 -4.96
C PHE A 78 22.02 -14.82 -5.81
N ASP A 79 21.56 -16.05 -5.55
CA ASP A 79 21.99 -17.23 -6.30
C ASP A 79 21.08 -17.42 -7.53
N PRO A 80 21.62 -17.28 -8.76
CA PRO A 80 20.83 -17.45 -9.97
C PRO A 80 20.31 -18.88 -10.13
N ASN A 81 21.02 -19.91 -9.65
CA ASN A 81 20.57 -21.29 -9.77
C ASN A 81 19.30 -21.54 -8.96
N ILE A 82 19.24 -20.95 -7.76
CA ILE A 82 18.06 -21.03 -6.89
C ILE A 82 16.89 -20.25 -7.50
N LEU A 83 17.17 -19.07 -8.07
CA LEU A 83 16.14 -18.28 -8.75
C LEU A 83 15.58 -19.04 -9.96
N ASP A 84 16.46 -19.65 -10.78
CA ASP A 84 16.07 -20.46 -11.92
C ASP A 84 15.26 -21.69 -11.50
N ASP A 85 15.62 -22.34 -10.39
CA ASP A 85 14.86 -23.46 -9.84
C ASP A 85 13.47 -23.01 -9.36
N LEU A 86 13.37 -21.89 -8.66
CA LEU A 86 12.08 -21.30 -8.29
C LEU A 86 11.24 -20.95 -9.53
N GLN A 87 11.86 -20.39 -10.58
CA GLN A 87 11.17 -20.09 -11.83
C GLN A 87 10.66 -21.36 -12.55
N ARG A 88 11.42 -22.46 -12.52
CA ARG A 88 10.99 -23.75 -13.10
C ARG A 88 9.81 -24.38 -12.36
N ASN A 89 9.57 -23.98 -11.12
CA ASN A 89 8.43 -24.42 -10.33
C ASN A 89 7.18 -23.53 -10.55
N GLU A 90 7.13 -22.73 -11.62
CA GLU A 90 5.95 -21.96 -12.00
C GLU A 90 4.67 -22.82 -12.03
N GLY A 91 3.60 -22.30 -11.42
CA GLY A 91 2.32 -22.98 -11.29
C GLY A 91 2.24 -24.01 -10.16
N LYS A 92 3.35 -24.41 -9.55
CA LYS A 92 3.36 -25.34 -8.40
C LYS A 92 3.16 -24.62 -7.07
N LEU A 93 2.69 -25.38 -6.09
CA LEU A 93 2.52 -24.93 -4.72
C LEU A 93 3.81 -25.16 -3.92
N LEU A 94 4.42 -24.07 -3.44
CA LEU A 94 5.63 -24.12 -2.63
C LEU A 94 5.37 -23.56 -1.23
N ARG A 95 6.04 -24.11 -0.23
CA ARG A 95 6.21 -23.50 1.10
C ARG A 95 7.53 -22.75 1.12
N LEU A 96 7.52 -21.48 1.53
CA LEU A 96 8.71 -20.70 1.82
C LEU A 96 8.85 -20.55 3.33
N LYS A 97 9.98 -20.99 3.87
CA LYS A 97 10.31 -20.88 5.29
C LYS A 97 11.60 -20.08 5.47
N PRO A 98 11.48 -18.79 5.84
CA PRO A 98 12.64 -17.99 6.22
C PRO A 98 13.34 -18.56 7.45
N SER A 99 14.67 -18.58 7.42
CA SER A 99 15.55 -19.07 8.48
C SER A 99 16.77 -18.14 8.61
N SER A 100 17.59 -18.36 9.64
CA SER A 100 18.86 -17.63 9.81
C SER A 100 19.85 -17.85 8.67
N ALA A 101 19.72 -18.95 7.90
CA ALA A 101 20.56 -19.27 6.75
C ALA A 101 19.99 -18.76 5.40
N GLY A 102 18.79 -18.15 5.38
CA GLY A 102 18.10 -17.75 4.17
C GLY A 102 16.70 -18.35 4.06
N VAL A 103 16.16 -18.46 2.85
CA VAL A 103 14.81 -19.01 2.61
C VAL A 103 14.92 -20.45 2.16
N GLN A 104 14.35 -21.37 2.93
CA GLN A 104 14.17 -22.76 2.54
C GLN A 104 12.84 -22.91 1.81
N TYR A 105 12.78 -23.72 0.76
CA TYR A 105 11.54 -23.97 0.05
C TYR A 105 11.35 -25.44 -0.30
N SER A 106 10.09 -25.88 -0.29
CA SER A 106 9.70 -27.26 -0.58
C SER A 106 8.36 -27.30 -1.31
N GLU A 107 8.20 -28.24 -2.24
CA GLU A 107 6.93 -28.49 -2.91
C GLU A 107 5.92 -29.09 -1.92
N VAL A 108 4.68 -28.61 -1.99
CA VAL A 108 3.58 -29.00 -1.13
C VAL A 108 2.44 -29.55 -1.99
N LYS A 109 1.77 -30.61 -1.54
CA LYS A 109 0.57 -31.12 -2.22
C LYS A 109 -0.65 -30.27 -1.84
N GLU A 110 -1.57 -30.04 -2.78
CA GLU A 110 -2.74 -29.16 -2.57
C GLU A 110 -3.57 -29.51 -1.31
N GLY A 111 -3.59 -30.77 -0.87
CA GLY A 111 -4.28 -31.20 0.35
C GLY A 111 -3.68 -30.67 1.68
N GLU A 112 -2.47 -30.12 1.68
CA GLU A 112 -1.85 -29.53 2.89
C GLU A 112 -2.15 -28.03 3.07
N LEU A 113 -2.79 -27.38 2.09
CA LEU A 113 -3.19 -25.97 2.20
C LEU A 113 -4.17 -25.78 3.39
N GLU A 114 -5.05 -26.77 3.62
CA GLU A 114 -6.01 -26.78 4.74
C GLU A 114 -5.34 -26.92 6.12
N SER A 115 -4.14 -27.50 6.18
CA SER A 115 -3.38 -27.69 7.43
C SER A 115 -2.51 -26.49 7.79
N ALA A 116 -2.20 -25.61 6.82
CA ALA A 116 -1.55 -24.33 7.08
C ALA A 116 -2.55 -23.23 7.49
N SER A 117 -3.79 -23.31 7.01
CA SER A 117 -4.89 -22.45 7.47
C SER A 117 -5.29 -22.69 8.93
N SER A 118 -5.05 -23.87 9.48
CA SER A 118 -5.55 -24.24 10.83
C SER A 118 -4.69 -23.78 12.02
N VAL A 119 -3.53 -23.16 11.81
CA VAL A 119 -2.70 -22.62 12.91
C VAL A 119 -2.74 -21.08 13.01
N GLN A 120 -3.32 -20.38 12.03
CA GLN A 120 -3.52 -18.93 12.11
C GLN A 120 -4.86 -18.40 11.58
N ALA A 121 -5.85 -19.26 11.29
CA ALA A 121 -7.24 -18.84 11.20
C ALA A 121 -7.89 -18.77 12.61
N LYS A 122 -7.33 -17.95 13.50
CA LYS A 122 -8.23 -17.04 14.19
C LYS A 122 -8.51 -15.97 13.15
N GLU A 123 -9.53 -16.23 12.34
CA GLU A 123 -10.32 -15.14 11.78
C GLU A 123 -10.83 -14.35 12.98
N ASP A 124 -10.01 -13.41 13.48
CA ASP A 124 -10.55 -12.12 13.88
C ASP A 124 -11.22 -11.65 12.59
N GLY A 125 -12.48 -12.06 12.41
CA GLY A 125 -13.25 -11.81 11.21
C GLY A 125 -13.03 -10.36 10.87
N VAL A 126 -12.41 -10.11 9.71
CA VAL A 126 -11.87 -8.80 9.32
C VAL A 126 -12.88 -7.78 9.76
N SER A 127 -12.61 -7.12 10.89
CA SER A 127 -13.57 -6.22 11.49
C SER A 127 -13.80 -5.20 10.40
N SER A 128 -15.00 -5.18 9.84
CA SER A 128 -15.28 -4.41 8.64
C SER A 128 -14.76 -3.01 8.91
N LEU A 129 -13.72 -2.62 8.16
CA LEU A 129 -13.02 -1.36 8.39
C LEU A 129 -14.04 -0.27 8.08
N SER A 130 -14.72 0.23 9.12
CA SER A 130 -15.66 1.31 8.98
C SER A 130 -14.85 2.56 8.74
N LEU A 131 -14.66 2.92 7.48
CA LEU A 131 -14.05 4.18 7.08
C LEU A 131 -15.02 5.30 7.45
N VAL A 132 -14.79 5.91 8.61
CA VAL A 132 -15.56 7.08 9.04
C VAL A 132 -15.16 8.24 8.13
N LYS A 133 -16.09 8.71 7.30
CA LYS A 133 -15.89 9.89 6.49
C LYS A 133 -15.72 11.11 7.40
N LYS A 134 -14.50 11.65 7.42
CA LYS A 134 -14.18 12.86 8.17
C LYS A 134 -14.92 14.07 7.56
N GLN A 135 -15.43 14.94 8.42
CA GLN A 135 -16.24 16.09 8.04
C GLN A 135 -15.40 17.36 8.02
N PHE A 136 -15.83 18.34 7.21
CA PHE A 136 -15.21 19.65 7.21
C PHE A 136 -15.43 20.35 8.55
N SER A 137 -14.38 20.95 9.09
CA SER A 137 -14.40 21.60 10.41
C SER A 137 -14.73 23.09 10.37
N GLY A 138 -15.13 23.61 9.21
CA GLY A 138 -15.45 25.03 9.00
C GLY A 138 -14.24 25.92 8.74
N ARG A 139 -13.01 25.37 8.69
CA ARG A 139 -11.78 26.12 8.46
C ARG A 139 -10.90 25.46 7.40
N TYR A 140 -10.31 26.27 6.53
CA TYR A 140 -9.47 25.77 5.43
C TYR A 140 -7.99 25.63 5.78
N ALA A 141 -7.55 26.28 6.86
CA ALA A 141 -6.19 26.18 7.38
C ALA A 141 -6.21 26.08 8.90
N ILE A 142 -5.44 25.15 9.45
CA ILE A 142 -5.29 24.96 10.89
C ILE A 142 -3.81 24.86 11.28
N SER A 143 -3.49 25.35 12.48
CA SER A 143 -2.13 25.33 13.00
C SER A 143 -1.79 24.00 13.68
N SER A 144 -0.49 23.72 13.84
CA SER A 144 -0.01 22.50 14.51
C SER A 144 -0.56 22.28 15.93
N ASP A 145 -0.97 23.34 16.62
CA ASP A 145 -1.49 23.25 17.98
C ASP A 145 -2.92 22.66 18.03
N GLU A 146 -3.59 22.65 16.87
CA GLU A 146 -4.99 22.25 16.70
C GLU A 146 -5.12 20.86 16.05
N PHE A 147 -4.00 20.19 15.77
CA PHE A 147 -4.01 18.89 15.09
C PHE A 147 -4.64 17.80 15.98
N THR A 148 -5.75 17.24 15.50
CA THR A 148 -6.45 16.10 16.10
C THR A 148 -6.63 14.96 15.10
N ASN A 149 -7.07 13.80 15.58
CA ASN A 149 -7.43 12.65 14.75
C ASN A 149 -8.57 12.91 13.76
N ASP A 150 -9.38 13.93 14.03
CA ASP A 150 -10.56 14.26 13.24
C ASP A 150 -10.27 15.34 12.21
N LEU A 151 -9.12 16.01 12.32
CA LEU A 151 -8.73 17.12 11.47
C LEU A 151 -7.59 16.78 10.51
N VAL A 152 -6.61 15.97 10.94
CA VAL A 152 -5.41 15.69 10.14
C VAL A 152 -4.95 14.23 10.23
N GLY A 153 -4.11 13.83 9.28
CA GLY A 153 -3.51 12.50 9.24
C GLY A 153 -2.43 12.28 10.31
N ALA A 154 -2.08 11.01 10.53
CA ALA A 154 -1.12 10.58 11.55
C ALA A 154 0.26 11.26 11.41
N LYS A 155 0.71 11.56 10.19
CA LYS A 155 1.98 12.25 9.94
C LYS A 155 2.00 13.64 10.57
N SER A 156 0.97 14.45 10.33
CA SER A 156 0.84 15.78 10.93
C SER A 156 0.74 15.69 12.45
N ARG A 157 -0.04 14.72 12.97
CA ARG A 157 -0.14 14.49 14.44
C ARG A 157 1.21 14.14 15.08
N ASN A 158 2.05 13.39 14.37
CA ASN A 158 3.38 13.05 14.87
C ASN A 158 4.26 14.29 15.08
N ILE A 159 4.17 15.28 14.19
CA ILE A 159 4.88 16.56 14.34
C ILE A 159 4.41 17.30 15.61
N SER A 160 3.10 17.42 15.83
CA SER A 160 2.55 18.04 17.04
C SER A 160 2.89 17.27 18.31
N TYR A 161 2.97 15.94 18.22
CA TYR A 161 3.42 15.09 19.32
C TYR A 161 4.90 15.35 19.66
N LEU A 162 5.78 15.38 18.65
CA LEU A 162 7.20 15.69 18.83
C LEU A 162 7.39 17.07 19.46
N LYS A 163 6.60 18.08 19.06
CA LYS A 163 6.63 19.44 19.63
C LYS A 163 6.44 19.47 21.14
N ARG A 164 5.69 18.50 21.70
CA ARG A 164 5.44 18.39 23.14
C ARG A 164 6.46 17.51 23.87
N LYS A 165 7.33 16.80 23.15
CA LYS A 165 8.25 15.80 23.70
C LYS A 165 9.71 16.19 23.61
N VAL A 166 10.08 17.06 22.67
CA VAL A 166 11.47 17.51 22.51
C VAL A 166 11.76 18.75 23.36
N PRO A 167 13.01 18.93 23.82
CA PRO A 167 13.45 20.18 24.43
C PRO A 167 13.31 21.38 23.48
N SER A 168 13.16 22.58 24.05
CA SER A 168 12.94 23.82 23.28
C SER A 168 14.09 24.20 22.34
N TRP A 169 15.30 23.66 22.54
CA TRP A 169 16.44 23.88 21.64
C TRP A 169 16.39 23.03 20.37
N ILE A 170 15.54 21.99 20.32
CA ILE A 170 15.27 21.23 19.10
C ILE A 170 14.18 21.96 18.33
N GLY A 171 14.58 22.66 17.27
CA GLY A 171 13.65 23.36 16.38
C GLY A 171 12.74 22.38 15.65
N ILE A 172 11.43 22.56 15.79
CA ILE A 172 10.43 21.84 15.00
C ILE A 172 9.84 22.80 13.96
N PRO A 173 9.68 22.37 12.70
CA PRO A 173 9.12 23.22 11.66
C PRO A 173 7.73 23.75 12.01
N THR A 174 7.53 25.06 11.85
CA THR A 174 6.20 25.68 11.86
C THR A 174 5.33 24.98 10.83
N SER A 175 4.19 24.45 11.27
CA SER A 175 3.33 23.59 10.44
C SER A 175 1.90 24.11 10.40
N VAL A 176 1.35 24.16 9.18
CA VAL A 176 -0.06 24.41 8.86
C VAL A 176 -0.58 23.21 8.07
N ALA A 177 -1.84 22.85 8.25
CA ALA A 177 -2.50 21.81 7.48
C ALA A 177 -3.83 22.29 6.90
N ILE A 178 -4.17 21.75 5.73
CA ILE A 178 -5.53 21.75 5.20
C ILE A 178 -6.25 20.58 5.87
N PRO A 179 -7.32 20.80 6.66
CA PRO A 179 -7.97 19.73 7.39
C PRO A 179 -8.80 18.83 6.48
N PHE A 180 -9.18 17.66 6.99
CA PHE A 180 -10.12 16.77 6.33
C PHE A 180 -11.44 17.48 5.99
N GLY A 181 -12.08 17.04 4.90
CA GLY A 181 -13.33 17.60 4.40
C GLY A 181 -13.19 18.91 3.62
N ALA A 182 -12.03 19.56 3.63
CA ALA A 182 -11.82 20.83 2.92
C ALA A 182 -12.01 20.69 1.40
N PHE A 183 -11.57 19.58 0.82
CA PHE A 183 -11.76 19.31 -0.61
C PHE A 183 -13.25 19.16 -0.96
N GLU A 184 -13.99 18.38 -0.16
CA GLU A 184 -15.43 18.19 -0.33
C GLU A 184 -16.20 19.51 -0.23
N GLU A 185 -15.83 20.36 0.74
CA GLU A 185 -16.43 21.68 0.91
C GLU A 185 -16.19 22.56 -0.34
N VAL A 186 -14.93 22.70 -0.77
CA VAL A 186 -14.56 23.47 -1.96
C VAL A 186 -15.30 22.95 -3.20
N LEU A 187 -15.38 21.63 -3.36
CA LEU A 187 -16.06 21.01 -4.49
C LEU A 187 -17.58 21.26 -4.48
N SER A 188 -18.17 21.40 -3.30
CA SER A 188 -19.61 21.66 -3.12
C SER A 188 -20.00 23.12 -3.37
N ASP A 189 -19.04 24.04 -3.40
CA ASP A 189 -19.30 25.45 -3.67
C ASP A 189 -19.98 25.64 -5.04
N SER A 190 -20.94 26.54 -5.08
CA SER A 190 -21.62 27.02 -6.28
C SER A 190 -20.70 27.32 -7.47
N ILE A 191 -19.52 27.88 -7.21
CA ILE A 191 -18.52 28.24 -8.23
C ILE A 191 -17.98 26.98 -8.93
N ASN A 192 -17.88 25.86 -8.20
CA ASN A 192 -17.29 24.61 -8.67
C ASN A 192 -18.33 23.58 -9.16
N LYS A 193 -19.62 23.94 -9.28
CA LYS A 193 -20.69 23.02 -9.71
C LYS A 193 -20.39 22.27 -11.02
N VAL A 194 -19.83 22.97 -12.01
CA VAL A 194 -19.49 22.37 -13.31
C VAL A 194 -18.39 21.32 -13.15
N ILE A 195 -17.36 21.64 -12.36
CA ILE A 195 -16.23 20.76 -12.08
C ILE A 195 -16.69 19.53 -11.28
N ALA A 196 -17.55 19.72 -10.28
CA ALA A 196 -18.14 18.64 -9.51
C ALA A 196 -18.92 17.66 -10.41
N GLY A 197 -19.73 18.17 -11.34
CA GLY A 197 -20.45 17.34 -12.31
C GLY A 197 -19.53 16.55 -13.23
N LYS A 198 -18.48 17.18 -13.77
CA LYS A 198 -17.45 16.53 -14.60
C LYS A 198 -16.73 15.42 -13.83
N LEU A 199 -16.34 15.70 -12.58
CA LEU A 199 -15.64 14.76 -11.71
C LEU A 199 -16.51 13.56 -11.33
N GLN A 200 -17.81 13.74 -11.11
CA GLN A 200 -18.75 12.63 -10.93
C GLN A 200 -18.86 11.73 -12.18
N SER A 201 -18.88 12.33 -13.37
CA SER A 201 -18.89 11.57 -14.63
C SER A 201 -17.61 10.73 -14.79
N LEU A 202 -16.45 11.34 -14.53
CA LEU A 202 -15.15 10.67 -14.61
C LEU A 202 -15.01 9.56 -13.57
N LYS A 203 -15.49 9.76 -12.33
CA LYS A 203 -15.54 8.70 -11.31
C LYS A 203 -16.37 7.49 -11.76
N ARG A 204 -17.50 7.72 -12.44
CA ARG A 204 -18.33 6.62 -13.00
C ARG A 204 -17.62 5.88 -14.12
N ARG A 205 -16.86 6.57 -14.98
CA ARG A 205 -16.02 5.93 -16.01
C ARG A 205 -14.93 5.07 -15.37
N LEU A 206 -14.22 5.62 -14.38
CA LEU A 206 -13.20 4.89 -13.64
C LEU A 206 -13.76 3.64 -12.96
N GLY A 207 -14.94 3.73 -12.33
CA GLY A 207 -15.62 2.58 -11.73
C GLY A 207 -16.05 1.50 -12.74
N LYS A 208 -16.07 1.80 -14.04
CA LYS A 208 -16.28 0.82 -15.13
C LYS A 208 -14.97 0.28 -15.72
N GLY A 209 -13.82 0.59 -15.13
CA GLY A 209 -12.50 0.12 -15.56
C GLY A 209 -11.78 1.02 -16.57
N ASP A 210 -12.29 2.23 -16.86
CA ASP A 210 -11.59 3.18 -17.72
C ASP A 210 -10.54 3.98 -16.93
N PHE A 211 -9.32 3.43 -16.85
CA PHE A 211 -8.19 4.06 -16.15
C PHE A 211 -7.64 5.31 -16.85
N SER A 212 -7.98 5.55 -18.12
CA SER A 212 -7.60 6.79 -18.80
C SER A 212 -8.22 8.03 -18.13
N ALA A 213 -9.36 7.83 -17.46
CA ALA A 213 -10.05 8.86 -16.68
C ALA A 213 -9.19 9.42 -15.53
N LEU A 214 -8.18 8.71 -15.02
CA LEU A 214 -7.30 9.20 -13.95
C LEU A 214 -6.57 10.49 -14.34
N LYS A 215 -6.07 10.56 -15.58
CA LYS A 215 -5.40 11.76 -16.10
C LYS A 215 -6.38 12.91 -16.22
N GLU A 216 -7.60 12.65 -16.70
CA GLU A 216 -8.66 13.65 -16.83
C GLU A 216 -9.16 14.15 -15.46
N ILE A 217 -9.25 13.27 -14.45
CA ILE A 217 -9.61 13.62 -13.08
C ILE A 217 -8.58 14.59 -12.53
N ARG A 218 -7.29 14.29 -12.69
CA ARG A 218 -6.21 15.19 -12.24
C ARG A 218 -6.34 16.57 -12.87
N THR A 219 -6.52 16.66 -14.19
CA THR A 219 -6.68 17.96 -14.87
C THR A 219 -7.93 18.70 -14.39
N THR A 220 -9.04 17.99 -14.21
CA THR A 220 -10.31 18.56 -13.73
C THR A 220 -10.20 19.11 -12.31
N VAL A 221 -9.47 18.42 -11.42
CA VAL A 221 -9.23 18.89 -10.04
C VAL A 221 -8.39 20.17 -10.03
N LEU A 222 -7.45 20.33 -10.95
CA LEU A 222 -6.61 21.53 -11.06
C LEU A 222 -7.40 22.77 -11.55
N GLU A 223 -8.58 22.59 -12.12
CA GLU A 223 -9.47 23.69 -12.53
C GLU A 223 -10.31 24.25 -11.36
N LEU A 224 -10.25 23.63 -10.17
CA LEU A 224 -11.02 24.07 -8.99
C LEU A 224 -10.67 25.50 -8.59
N GLN A 225 -11.70 26.29 -8.32
CA GLN A 225 -11.56 27.65 -7.82
C GLN A 225 -11.67 27.66 -6.31
N ALA A 226 -10.81 28.47 -5.67
CA ALA A 226 -10.85 28.67 -4.23
C ALA A 226 -12.14 29.42 -3.83
N PRO A 227 -12.84 29.01 -2.76
CA PRO A 227 -13.95 29.76 -2.18
C PRO A 227 -13.51 31.16 -1.75
N LYS A 228 -14.43 32.12 -1.76
CA LYS A 228 -14.13 33.53 -1.43
C LYS A 228 -13.66 33.78 0.01
N GLN A 229 -13.81 32.79 0.87
CA GLN A 229 -13.46 32.83 2.30
C GLN A 229 -11.99 32.47 2.56
N LEU A 230 -11.27 32.06 1.51
CA LEU A 230 -9.84 31.70 1.49
C LEU A 230 -8.99 32.87 1.01
#